data_AF-A0A434MNS0-F1
#
_entry.id   AF-A0A434MNS0-F1
#
_cell.length_a   1.000
_cell.length_b   1.000
_cell.length_c   1.000
_cell.angle_alpha   90.00
_cell.angle_beta   90.00
_cell.angle_gamma   90.00
#
_symmetry.space_group_name_H-M   'P 1'
#
loop_
_entity.id
_entity.type
_entity.pdbx_description
1 polymer ?
#
loop_
_entity_poly.entity_id
_entity_poly.type
_entity_poly.pdbx_seq_one_letter_code
_entity_poly.pdbx_strand_id
1 'polypeptide(L)'
;MNKVLLALAPAALMLAVCVGITGLEKWLANFATSEGARLMLGRTGLALPYAAGGLAGVISLFAAAGAHAIRAAGWSAVGGATVVVALAVTRETVRLIALADRVPAGETALSYSDPGTAVGATIALICGVFALRVAIRGNAAFAAAGPPPVPG
;
A
#
# COMPACT_ATOMS: atom_id res chain seq x y z
N MET A 1 26.42 8.61 5.01
CA MET A 1 25.22 7.87 4.56
C MET A 1 25.38 7.50 3.09
N ASN A 2 25.24 6.22 2.76
CA ASN A 2 25.43 5.73 1.39
C ASN A 2 24.24 6.13 0.50
N LYS A 3 24.49 6.77 -0.65
CA LYS A 3 23.45 7.28 -1.56
C LYS A 3 22.51 6.17 -2.07
N VAL A 4 23.06 4.97 -2.26
CA VAL A 4 22.33 3.77 -2.67
C VAL A 4 21.31 3.33 -1.61
N LEU A 5 21.67 3.45 -0.33
CA LEU A 5 20.80 3.04 0.77
C LEU A 5 19.56 3.94 0.85
N LEU A 6 19.74 5.25 0.72
CA LEU A 6 18.63 6.22 0.66
C LEU A 6 17.74 6.03 -0.57
N ALA A 7 18.32 5.62 -1.69
CA ALA A 7 17.56 5.37 -2.92
C ALA A 7 16.68 4.12 -2.83
N LEU A 8 17.12 3.07 -2.14
CA LEU A 8 16.39 1.80 -2.03
C LEU A 8 15.51 1.67 -0.78
N ALA A 9 15.74 2.54 0.22
CA ALA A 9 15.06 2.48 1.51
C ALA A 9 13.52 2.43 1.41
N PRO A 10 12.84 3.24 0.56
CA PRO A 10 11.39 3.19 0.49
C PRO A 10 10.87 1.82 0.05
N ALA A 11 11.37 1.29 -1.07
CA ALA A 11 10.98 -0.05 -1.56
C ALA A 11 11.19 -1.13 -0.50
N ALA A 12 12.38 -1.16 0.11
CA ALA A 12 12.72 -2.15 1.11
C ALA A 12 11.79 -2.08 2.33
N LEU A 13 11.50 -0.86 2.80
CA LEU A 13 10.58 -0.63 3.92
C LEU A 13 9.16 -1.08 3.58
N MET A 14 8.65 -0.74 2.39
CA MET A 14 7.31 -1.14 1.94
C MET A 14 7.15 -2.66 1.94
N LEU A 15 8.14 -3.37 1.40
CA LEU A 15 8.13 -4.84 1.35
C LEU A 15 8.28 -5.46 2.74
N ALA A 16 9.19 -4.94 3.57
CA ALA A 16 9.38 -5.41 4.93
C ALA A 16 8.11 -5.25 5.78
N VAL A 17 7.42 -4.12 5.66
CA VAL A 17 6.15 -3.85 6.35
C VAL A 17 5.04 -4.77 5.81
N CYS A 18 4.91 -4.88 4.49
CA CYS A 18 3.89 -5.72 3.87
C CYS A 18 4.05 -7.19 4.30
N VAL A 19 5.26 -7.75 4.23
CA VAL A 19 5.54 -9.14 4.62
C VAL A 19 5.47 -9.31 6.14
N GLY A 20 6.07 -8.40 6.91
CA GLY A 20 6.15 -8.52 8.37
C GLY A 20 4.79 -8.43 9.08
N ILE A 21 3.83 -7.72 8.48
CA ILE A 21 2.46 -7.60 9.00
C ILE A 21 1.52 -8.65 8.40
N THR A 22 1.94 -9.38 7.36
CA THR A 22 1.14 -10.48 6.81
C THR A 22 0.97 -11.57 7.87
N GLY A 23 -0.28 -11.92 8.18
CA GLY A 23 -0.61 -12.89 9.23
C GLY A 23 -0.95 -12.30 10.60
N LEU A 24 -0.72 -10.99 10.84
CA LEU A 24 -1.21 -10.30 12.05
C LEU A 24 -2.74 -10.32 12.16
N GLU A 25 -3.43 -10.54 11.04
CA GLU A 25 -4.88 -10.72 10.90
C GLU A 25 -5.42 -11.75 11.91
N LYS A 26 -4.67 -12.84 12.14
CA LYS A 26 -5.04 -13.89 13.10
C LYS A 26 -4.95 -13.39 14.55
N TRP A 27 -4.00 -12.51 14.83
CA TRP A 27 -3.83 -11.87 16.13
C TRP A 27 -4.90 -10.81 16.39
N LEU A 28 -5.24 -10.01 15.37
CA LEU A 28 -6.33 -9.03 15.42
C LEU A 28 -7.69 -9.70 15.64
N ALA A 29 -7.93 -10.86 15.02
CA ALA A 29 -9.14 -11.63 15.26
C ALA A 29 -9.26 -12.06 16.74
N ASN A 30 -8.16 -12.36 17.43
CA ASN A 30 -8.20 -12.77 18.84
C ASN A 30 -8.60 -11.64 19.82
N PHE A 31 -8.53 -10.37 19.39
CA PHE A 31 -9.03 -9.24 20.19
C PHE A 31 -10.55 -9.08 20.12
N ALA A 32 -11.24 -9.79 19.22
CA ALA A 32 -12.69 -9.72 19.15
C ALA A 32 -13.36 -10.61 20.19
N THR A 33 -14.30 -10.02 20.93
CA THR A 33 -15.07 -10.69 21.99
C THR A 33 -16.28 -11.48 21.48
N SER A 34 -16.62 -11.36 20.19
CA SER A 34 -17.75 -12.05 19.56
C SER A 34 -17.37 -12.67 18.20
N GLU A 35 -18.07 -13.74 17.79
CA GLU A 35 -17.84 -14.45 16.53
C GLU A 35 -17.98 -13.52 15.31
N GLY A 36 -18.99 -12.64 15.32
CA GLY A 36 -19.22 -11.64 14.29
C GLY A 36 -18.10 -10.60 14.22
N ALA A 37 -17.61 -10.13 15.37
CA ALA A 37 -16.47 -9.21 15.42
C ALA A 37 -15.17 -9.88 14.97
N ARG A 38 -14.97 -11.18 15.27
CA ARG A 38 -13.82 -11.98 14.80
C ARG A 38 -13.76 -12.05 13.29
N LEU A 39 -14.91 -12.30 12.65
CA LEU A 39 -15.02 -12.33 11.19
C LEU A 39 -14.81 -10.95 10.56
N MET A 40 -15.32 -9.88 11.19
CA MET A 40 -15.11 -8.52 10.69
C MET A 40 -13.65 -8.06 10.84
N LEU A 41 -13.02 -8.29 12.00
CA LEU A 41 -11.61 -7.97 12.26
C LEU A 41 -10.66 -8.82 11.43
N GLY A 42 -10.98 -10.10 11.19
CA GLY A 42 -10.22 -10.95 10.27
C GLY A 42 -10.26 -10.41 8.84
N ARG A 43 -11.42 -9.98 8.35
CA ARG A 43 -11.57 -9.41 7.00
C ARG A 43 -10.94 -8.03 6.84
N THR A 44 -11.08 -7.16 7.84
CA THR A 44 -10.39 -5.85 7.82
C THR A 44 -8.88 -5.99 7.99
N GLY A 45 -8.42 -7.01 8.72
CA GLY A 45 -7.00 -7.35 8.85
C GLY A 45 -6.32 -7.66 7.52
N LEU A 46 -7.06 -8.20 6.53
CA LEU A 46 -6.54 -8.48 5.18
C LEU A 46 -6.08 -7.22 4.44
N ALA A 47 -6.70 -6.06 4.71
CA ALA A 47 -6.35 -4.78 4.09
C ALA A 47 -5.05 -4.17 4.63
N LEU A 48 -4.75 -4.51 5.89
CA LEU A 48 -3.76 -3.85 6.73
C LEU A 48 -2.31 -3.96 6.20
N PRO A 49 -1.81 -5.13 5.75
CA PRO A 49 -0.43 -5.22 5.26
C PRO A 49 -0.19 -4.37 4.00
N TYR A 50 -1.17 -4.27 3.11
CA TYR A 50 -1.02 -3.51 1.86
C TYR A 50 -1.10 -2.00 2.10
N ALA A 51 -2.06 -1.56 2.92
CA ALA A 51 -2.19 -0.16 3.30
C ALA A 51 -0.97 0.31 4.10
N ALA A 52 -0.52 -0.50 5.07
CA ALA A 52 0.67 -0.19 5.88
C ALA A 52 1.93 -0.11 5.01
N GLY A 53 2.12 -1.04 4.06
CA GLY A 53 3.21 -0.99 3.09
C GLY A 53 3.20 0.32 2.29
N GLY A 54 2.06 0.70 1.71
CA GLY A 54 1.86 1.97 1.00
C GLY A 54 2.26 3.19 1.84
N LEU A 55 1.70 3.30 3.05
CA LEU A 55 1.93 4.42 3.97
C LEU A 55 3.39 4.50 4.42
N ALA A 56 4.03 3.37 4.69
CA ALA A 56 5.44 3.31 5.07
C ALA A 56 6.33 3.91 3.96
N GLY A 57 6.04 3.59 2.69
CA GLY A 57 6.72 4.19 1.54
C GLY A 57 6.57 5.71 1.51
N VAL A 58 5.35 6.22 1.71
CA VAL A 58 5.09 7.67 1.77
C VAL A 58 5.85 8.34 2.91
N ILE A 59 5.81 7.78 4.11
CA ILE A 59 6.54 8.30 5.28
C ILE A 59 8.04 8.34 5.00
N SER A 60 8.59 7.29 4.38
CA SER A 60 10.00 7.25 3.99
C SER A 60 10.36 8.36 2.99
N LEU A 61 9.49 8.65 2.03
CA LEU A 61 9.70 9.75 1.08
C LEU A 61 9.70 11.12 1.75
N PHE A 62 8.81 11.36 2.73
CA PHE A 62 8.84 12.58 3.53
C PHE A 62 10.11 12.68 4.37
N ALA A 63 10.57 11.58 4.96
CA ALA A 63 11.82 11.55 5.71
C ALA A 63 13.05 11.81 4.82
N ALA A 64 12.99 11.45 3.53
CA ALA A 64 14.04 11.69 2.55
C ALA A 64 13.92 13.06 1.84
N ALA A 65 12.92 13.88 2.18
CA ALA A 65 12.73 15.20 1.57
C ALA A 65 13.97 16.08 1.78
N GLY A 66 14.40 16.76 0.72
CA GLY A 66 15.64 17.55 0.70
C GLY A 66 16.88 16.75 0.27
N ALA A 67 16.83 15.42 0.23
CA ALA A 67 17.96 14.62 -0.22
C ALA A 67 18.23 14.78 -1.73
N HIS A 68 19.50 14.78 -2.13
CA HIS A 68 19.89 14.77 -3.55
C HIS A 68 19.38 13.54 -4.33
N ALA A 69 19.16 12.42 -3.63
CA ALA A 69 18.69 11.17 -4.21
C ALA A 69 17.15 11.00 -4.18
N ILE A 70 16.38 12.05 -3.87
CA ILE A 70 14.93 11.97 -3.68
C ILE A 70 14.17 11.38 -4.88
N ARG A 71 14.64 11.65 -6.11
CA ARG A 71 14.02 11.08 -7.32
C ARG A 71 14.23 9.56 -7.41
N ALA A 72 15.42 9.09 -7.03
CA ALA A 72 15.71 7.66 -6.99
C ALA A 72 14.90 6.95 -5.89
N ALA A 73 14.76 7.59 -4.72
CA ALA A 73 13.87 7.15 -3.66
C ALA A 73 12.39 7.10 -4.12
N GLY A 74 11.95 8.10 -4.90
CA GLY A 74 10.64 8.11 -5.54
C GLY A 74 10.43 6.92 -6.47
N TRP A 75 11.40 6.63 -7.36
CA TRP A 75 11.33 5.49 -8.27
C TRP A 75 11.33 4.14 -7.55
N SER A 76 12.10 3.99 -6.48
CA SER A 76 12.04 2.76 -5.68
C SER A 76 10.69 2.61 -4.97
N ALA A 77 10.13 3.70 -4.42
CA ALA A 77 8.80 3.68 -3.82
C ALA A 77 7.70 3.33 -4.85
N VAL A 78 7.82 3.78 -6.11
CA VAL A 78 6.93 3.35 -7.21
C VAL A 78 7.03 1.84 -7.41
N GLY A 79 8.25 1.31 -7.54
CA GLY A 79 8.47 -0.14 -7.66
C GLY A 79 7.90 -0.93 -6.47
N GLY A 80 8.12 -0.45 -5.25
CA GLY A 80 7.56 -1.01 -4.03
C GLY A 80 6.03 -1.02 -4.03
N ALA A 81 5.40 0.09 -4.42
CA ALA A 81 3.95 0.19 -4.54
C ALA A 81 3.39 -0.78 -5.58
N THR A 82 4.04 -0.89 -6.75
CA THR A 82 3.66 -1.85 -7.79
C THR A 82 3.70 -3.28 -7.26
N VAL A 83 4.74 -3.67 -6.53
CA VAL A 83 4.84 -5.01 -5.94
C VAL A 83 3.77 -5.24 -4.88
N VAL A 84 3.53 -4.28 -3.98
CA VAL A 84 2.48 -4.39 -2.95
C VAL A 84 1.09 -4.57 -3.58
N VAL A 85 0.76 -3.79 -4.61
CA VAL A 85 -0.50 -3.93 -5.36
C VAL A 85 -0.57 -5.30 -6.05
N ALA A 86 0.51 -5.74 -6.70
CA ALA A 86 0.55 -7.04 -7.36
C ALA A 86 0.34 -8.20 -6.36
N LEU A 87 0.91 -8.12 -5.15
CA LEU A 87 0.69 -9.10 -4.08
C LEU A 87 -0.78 -9.13 -3.64
N ALA A 88 -1.42 -7.96 -3.47
CA ALA A 88 -2.83 -7.87 -3.11
C ALA A 88 -3.73 -8.53 -4.17
N VAL A 89 -3.51 -8.19 -5.45
CA VAL A 89 -4.26 -8.74 -6.58
C VAL A 89 -4.04 -10.26 -6.70
N THR A 90 -2.79 -10.72 -6.56
CA THR A 90 -2.46 -12.14 -6.66
C THR A 90 -3.13 -12.94 -5.55
N ARG A 91 -3.05 -12.46 -4.30
CA ARG A 91 -3.68 -13.15 -3.15
C ARG A 91 -5.19 -13.25 -3.31
N GLU A 92 -5.82 -12.18 -3.77
CA GLU A 92 -7.25 -12.17 -4.01
C GLU A 92 -7.66 -13.06 -5.19
N THR A 93 -6.88 -13.04 -6.27
CA THR A 93 -7.13 -13.92 -7.44
C THR A 93 -7.05 -15.39 -7.06
N VAL A 94 -6.05 -15.79 -6.27
CA VAL A 94 -5.92 -17.18 -5.76
C VAL A 94 -7.13 -17.57 -4.90
N ARG A 95 -7.61 -16.65 -4.04
CA ARG A 95 -8.81 -16.87 -3.23
C ARG A 95 -10.06 -17.03 -4.10
N LEU A 96 -10.23 -16.20 -5.13
CA LEU A 96 -11.35 -16.26 -6.05
C LEU A 96 -11.35 -17.55 -6.89
N ILE A 97 -10.19 -17.98 -7.38
CA ILE A 97 -10.04 -19.26 -8.10
C ILE A 97 -10.44 -20.44 -7.21
N ALA A 98 -9.99 -20.46 -5.95
CA ALA A 98 -10.35 -21.52 -4.99
C ALA A 98 -11.85 -21.53 -4.65
N LEU A 99 -12.54 -20.40 -4.81
CA LEU A 99 -13.98 -20.29 -4.61
C LEU A 99 -14.79 -20.63 -5.87
N ALA A 100 -14.18 -20.55 -7.06
CA ALA A 100 -14.86 -20.70 -8.34
C ALA A 100 -15.64 -22.02 -8.46
N ASP A 101 -15.10 -23.12 -7.91
CA ASP A 101 -15.74 -24.44 -7.89
C ASP A 101 -17.00 -24.50 -7.01
N ARG A 102 -17.25 -23.47 -6.19
CA ARG A 102 -18.38 -23.37 -5.25
C ARG A 102 -19.35 -22.24 -5.60
N VAL A 103 -19.16 -21.55 -6.73
CA VAL A 103 -20.03 -20.45 -7.16
C VAL A 103 -21.26 -21.02 -7.90
N PRO A 104 -22.49 -20.61 -7.55
CA PRO A 104 -23.70 -21.01 -8.26
C PRO A 104 -23.64 -20.65 -9.76
N ALA A 105 -24.18 -21.51 -10.62
CA ALA A 105 -24.21 -21.27 -12.06
C ALA A 105 -24.98 -19.96 -12.37
N GLY A 106 -24.27 -18.98 -12.94
CA GLY A 106 -24.81 -17.66 -13.28
C GLY A 106 -24.21 -16.48 -12.49
N GLU A 107 -23.46 -16.75 -11.41
CA GLU A 107 -22.71 -15.72 -10.68
C GLU A 107 -21.23 -15.70 -11.08
N THR A 108 -20.62 -14.51 -11.07
CA THR A 108 -19.18 -14.37 -11.29
C THR A 108 -18.42 -14.45 -9.97
N ALA A 109 -17.27 -15.13 -9.95
CA ALA A 109 -16.39 -15.17 -8.77
C ALA A 109 -16.01 -13.75 -8.28
N LEU A 110 -15.91 -12.78 -9.19
CA LEU A 110 -15.66 -11.36 -8.87
C LEU A 110 -16.70 -10.75 -7.93
N SER A 111 -17.93 -11.26 -7.91
CA SER A 111 -18.98 -10.81 -6.98
C SER A 111 -18.65 -11.14 -5.52
N TYR A 112 -17.71 -12.07 -5.28
CA TYR A 112 -17.23 -12.48 -3.95
C TYR A 112 -15.90 -11.81 -3.56
N SER A 113 -15.50 -10.75 -4.27
CA SER A 113 -14.29 -10.03 -3.96
C SER A 113 -14.31 -9.45 -2.55
N ASP A 114 -13.22 -9.62 -1.81
CA ASP A 114 -13.08 -9.12 -0.46
C ASP A 114 -12.88 -7.59 -0.47
N PRO A 115 -13.81 -6.80 0.10
CA PRO A 115 -13.70 -5.34 0.10
C PRO A 115 -12.50 -4.83 0.90
N GLY A 116 -12.03 -5.59 1.91
CA GLY A 116 -10.84 -5.22 2.68
C GLY A 116 -9.60 -5.18 1.79
N THR A 117 -9.38 -6.23 1.01
CA THR A 117 -8.25 -6.33 0.08
C THR A 117 -8.31 -5.24 -1.00
N ALA A 118 -9.50 -4.92 -1.50
CA ALA A 118 -9.70 -3.83 -2.47
C ALA A 118 -9.35 -2.45 -1.89
N VAL A 119 -9.73 -2.17 -0.64
CA VAL A 119 -9.38 -0.92 0.06
C VAL A 119 -7.86 -0.83 0.27
N GLY A 120 -7.23 -1.91 0.75
CA GLY A 120 -5.77 -1.95 0.94
C GLY A 120 -5.00 -1.71 -0.35
N ALA A 121 -5.43 -2.34 -1.46
CA ALA A 121 -4.84 -2.13 -2.78
C ALA A 121 -5.03 -0.70 -3.28
N THR A 122 -6.20 -0.10 -3.06
CA THR A 122 -6.49 1.29 -3.45
C THR A 122 -5.61 2.28 -2.69
N ILE A 123 -5.43 2.10 -1.38
CA ILE A 123 -4.54 2.93 -0.58
C ILE A 123 -3.09 2.80 -1.08
N ALA A 124 -2.63 1.58 -1.33
CA ALA A 124 -1.29 1.35 -1.89
C ALA A 124 -1.10 2.02 -3.26
N LEU A 125 -2.13 2.00 -4.11
CA LEU A 125 -2.12 2.66 -5.41
C LEU A 125 -2.06 4.19 -5.29
N ILE A 126 -2.83 4.80 -4.39
CA ILE A 126 -2.75 6.24 -4.10
C ILE A 126 -1.35 6.61 -3.61
N CYS A 127 -0.77 5.80 -2.72
CA CYS A 127 0.62 5.97 -2.27
C CYS A 127 1.62 5.87 -3.43
N GLY A 128 1.40 4.93 -4.36
CA GLY A 128 2.19 4.78 -5.58
C GLY A 128 2.09 5.99 -6.51
N VAL A 129 0.91 6.57 -6.69
CA VAL A 129 0.71 7.81 -7.48
C VAL A 129 1.48 8.98 -6.84
N PHE A 130 1.43 9.11 -5.51
CA PHE A 130 2.24 10.10 -4.80
C PHE A 130 3.74 9.85 -5.00
N ALA A 131 4.19 8.60 -4.87
CA ALA A 131 5.58 8.23 -5.13
C ALA A 131 6.01 8.57 -6.57
N LEU A 132 5.14 8.37 -7.55
CA LEU A 132 5.39 8.76 -8.94
C LEU A 132 5.53 10.28 -9.09
N ARG A 133 4.67 11.05 -8.41
CA ARG A 133 4.82 12.52 -8.34
C ARG A 133 6.19 12.90 -7.77
N VAL A 134 6.66 12.24 -6.71
CA VAL A 134 7.99 12.47 -6.12
C VAL A 134 9.12 12.04 -7.08
N ALA A 135 8.97 10.92 -7.77
CA ALA A 135 9.95 10.43 -8.75
C ALA A 135 10.18 11.44 -9.90
N ILE A 136 9.10 12.04 -10.39
CA ILE A 136 9.14 13.03 -11.49
C ILE A 136 9.58 14.40 -10.99
N ARG A 137 8.90 14.95 -9.96
CA ARG A 137 9.10 16.33 -9.50
C ARG A 137 10.24 16.49 -8.50
N GLY A 138 10.76 15.40 -7.92
CA GLY A 138 11.76 15.45 -6.86
C GLY A 138 11.26 16.23 -5.64
N ASN A 139 12.10 17.08 -5.06
CA ASN A 139 11.75 17.87 -3.87
C ASN A 139 10.57 18.83 -4.08
N ALA A 140 10.31 19.27 -5.33
CA ALA A 140 9.15 20.11 -5.65
C ALA A 140 7.81 19.39 -5.45
N ALA A 141 7.80 18.07 -5.28
CA ALA A 141 6.60 17.32 -4.91
C ALA A 141 6.05 17.73 -3.53
N PHE A 142 6.90 18.24 -2.64
CA PHE A 142 6.56 18.61 -1.27
C PHE A 142 6.31 20.11 -1.07
N ALA A 143 6.51 20.94 -2.09
CA ALA A 143 6.33 22.39 -1.98
C ALA A 143 4.85 22.74 -1.73
N ALA A 144 4.60 23.62 -0.75
CA ALA A 144 3.28 24.21 -0.53
C ALA A 144 2.95 25.18 -1.68
N ALA A 145 1.66 25.35 -1.99
CA ALA A 145 1.21 26.42 -2.86
C ALA A 145 1.54 27.76 -2.16
N GLY A 146 2.49 28.52 -2.72
CA GLY A 146 2.83 29.84 -2.20
C GLY A 146 1.64 30.81 -2.33
N PRO A 147 1.55 31.85 -1.47
CA PRO A 147 0.50 32.84 -1.57
C PRO A 147 0.52 33.49 -2.96
N PRO A 148 -0.66 33.77 -3.56
CA PRO A 148 -0.72 34.46 -4.84
C PRO A 148 -0.01 35.83 -4.71
N PRO A 149 0.65 36.32 -5.77
CA PRO A 149 1.34 37.60 -5.73
C PRO A 149 0.40 38.71 -5.25
N VAL A 150 0.88 39.55 -4.33
CA VAL A 150 0.12 40.73 -3.89
C VAL A 150 0.05 41.71 -5.06
N PRO A 151 -1.13 42.18 -5.49
CA PRO A 151 -1.24 43.24 -6.48
C PRO A 151 -0.65 44.54 -5.92
N GLY A 152 0.18 45.22 -6.72
CA GLY A 152 0.73 46.54 -6.41
C GLY A 152 -0.26 47.66 -6.66
#